data_AF-A0A1Y0CZ28-F1
#
_entry.id   AF-A0A1Y0CZ28-F1
#
_cell.length_a   1.000
_cell.length_b   1.000
_cell.length_c   1.000
_cell.angle_alpha   90.00
_cell.angle_beta   90.00
_cell.angle_gamma   90.00
#
_symmetry.space_group_name_H-M   'P 1'
#
loop_
_entity.id
_entity.type
_entity.pdbx_description
1 polymer ?
#
loop_
_entity_poly.entity_id
_entity_poly.type
_entity_poly.pdbx_seq_one_letter_code
_entity_poly.pdbx_strand_id
1 'polypeptide(L)'
;MSSLVFLTALSLFVLLYLLRRQQEVFRIRLQSTQVKVISGQPCPKLLQFCKQLTLEVGSVNGSIRGLKKNNRIELICSHSIPIAYRQDIYLFWQQHCQTDKSCPNGLPSLLK
;
A
#
# COMPACT_ATOMS: atom_id res chain seq x y z
N MET A 1 -31.96 -15.86 20.52
CA MET A 1 -31.68 -14.53 19.92
C MET A 1 -30.18 -14.28 19.72
N SER A 2 -29.31 -14.69 20.64
CA SER A 2 -27.86 -14.46 20.55
C SER A 2 -27.18 -15.11 19.33
N SER A 3 -27.54 -16.36 18.97
CA SER A 3 -26.89 -17.09 17.86
C SER A 3 -27.09 -16.44 16.49
N LEU A 4 -28.22 -15.78 16.27
CA LEU A 4 -28.53 -15.08 15.02
C LEU A 4 -27.71 -13.78 14.90
N VAL A 5 -27.49 -13.09 16.02
CA VAL A 5 -26.60 -11.92 16.09
C VAL A 5 -25.14 -12.32 15.87
N PHE A 6 -24.70 -13.47 16.42
CA PHE A 6 -23.36 -13.99 16.17
C PHE A 6 -23.14 -14.37 14.69
N LEU A 7 -24.09 -15.08 14.08
CA LEU A 7 -23.99 -15.47 12.67
C LEU A 7 -23.96 -14.26 11.73
N THR A 8 -24.78 -13.24 12.01
CA THR A 8 -24.80 -12.00 11.22
C THR A 8 -23.54 -11.16 11.42
N ALA A 9 -23.01 -11.06 12.64
CA ALA A 9 -21.73 -10.39 12.89
C ALA A 9 -20.57 -11.10 12.17
N LEU A 10 -20.58 -12.43 12.17
CA LEU A 10 -19.54 -13.24 11.52
C LEU A 10 -19.63 -13.13 10.00
N SER A 11 -20.83 -13.15 9.41
CA SER A 11 -21.01 -12.94 7.97
C SER A 11 -20.58 -11.53 7.54
N LEU A 12 -20.95 -10.50 8.30
CA LEU A 12 -20.49 -9.12 8.07
C LEU A 12 -18.96 -9.02 8.17
N PHE A 13 -18.35 -9.65 9.18
CA PHE A 13 -16.90 -9.65 9.33
C PHE A 13 -16.20 -10.28 8.13
N VAL A 14 -16.67 -11.45 7.67
CA VAL A 14 -16.12 -12.12 6.49
C VAL A 14 -16.30 -11.26 5.25
N LEU A 15 -17.47 -10.67 5.04
CA LEU A 15 -17.75 -9.80 3.89
C LEU A 15 -16.81 -8.58 3.87
N LEU A 16 -16.71 -7.88 5.00
CA LEU A 16 -15.83 -6.71 5.15
C LEU A 16 -14.36 -7.09 4.96
N TYR A 17 -13.96 -8.27 5.45
CA TYR A 17 -12.60 -8.79 5.25
C TYR A 17 -12.30 -9.04 3.77
N LEU A 18 -13.23 -9.67 3.04
CA LEU A 18 -13.08 -9.93 1.60
C LEU A 18 -13.02 -8.63 0.79
N LEU A 19 -13.91 -7.66 1.08
CA LEU A 19 -13.90 -6.36 0.43
C LEU A 19 -12.58 -5.63 0.65
N ARG A 20 -12.07 -5.63 1.88
CA ARG A 20 -10.77 -5.04 2.21
C ARG A 20 -9.64 -5.72 1.45
N ARG A 21 -9.69 -7.06 1.30
CA ARG A 21 -8.69 -7.82 0.57
C ARG A 21 -8.71 -7.52 -0.94
N GLN A 22 -9.88 -7.28 -1.52
CA GLN A 22 -10.01 -6.87 -2.93
C GLN A 22 -9.51 -5.44 -3.19
N GLN A 23 -9.55 -4.57 -2.18
CA GLN A 23 -9.00 -3.22 -2.27
C GLN A 23 -7.47 -3.20 -2.19
N GLU A 24 -6.84 -4.17 -1.51
CA GLU A 24 -5.38 -4.22 -1.37
C GLU A 24 -4.72 -4.73 -2.66
N VAL A 25 -4.11 -3.82 -3.42
CA VAL A 25 -3.41 -4.13 -4.69
C VAL A 25 -2.05 -4.73 -4.42
N PHE A 26 -1.32 -4.20 -3.44
CA PHE A 26 -0.04 -4.73 -3.01
C PHE A 26 0.25 -4.39 -1.55
N ARG A 27 1.15 -5.17 -0.95
CA ARG A 27 1.69 -4.93 0.38
C ARG A 27 3.18 -5.23 0.43
N ILE A 28 3.94 -4.23 0.86
CA ILE A 28 5.38 -4.30 1.09
C ILE A 28 5.60 -4.24 2.61
N ARG A 29 6.54 -5.04 3.11
CA ARG A 29 7.02 -5.00 4.47
C ARG A 29 8.47 -4.56 4.48
N LEU A 30 8.77 -3.54 5.27
CA LEU A 30 10.11 -3.09 5.60
C LEU A 30 10.51 -3.74 6.93
N GLN A 31 11.62 -4.46 6.94
CA GLN A 31 12.14 -5.16 8.11
C GLN A 31 13.65 -4.93 8.20
N SER A 32 14.06 -4.04 9.10
CA SER A 32 15.46 -3.66 9.33
C SER A 32 16.17 -3.24 8.05
N THR A 33 16.90 -4.14 7.37
CA THR A 33 17.65 -3.90 6.13
C THR A 33 17.00 -4.56 4.90
N GLN A 34 15.85 -5.22 5.09
CA GLN A 34 15.19 -6.04 4.08
C GLN A 34 13.84 -5.46 3.68
N VAL A 35 13.52 -5.60 2.39
CA VAL A 35 12.23 -5.24 1.81
C VAL A 35 11.59 -6.49 1.24
N LYS A 36 10.43 -6.87 1.76
CA LYS A 36 9.69 -8.06 1.35
C LYS A 36 8.31 -7.69 0.81
N VAL A 37 7.98 -8.20 -0.38
CA VAL A 37 6.60 -8.13 -0.90
C VAL A 37 5.79 -9.25 -0.23
N ILE A 38 4.71 -8.88 0.44
CA ILE A 38 3.81 -9.81 1.12
C ILE A 38 2.67 -10.23 0.18
N SER A 39 2.16 -9.31 -0.62
CA SER A 39 1.07 -9.56 -1.57
C SER A 39 1.15 -8.59 -2.75
N GLY A 40 0.60 -9.02 -3.89
CA GLY A 40 0.41 -8.20 -5.08
C GLY A 40 1.69 -7.88 -5.87
N GLN A 41 1.55 -6.94 -6.80
CA GLN A 41 2.65 -6.46 -7.65
C GLN A 41 2.85 -4.97 -7.43
N PRO A 42 3.76 -4.57 -6.53
CA PRO A 42 4.12 -3.17 -6.37
C PRO A 42 4.94 -2.67 -7.58
N CYS A 43 4.88 -1.35 -7.80
CA CYS A 43 5.72 -0.64 -8.76
C CYS A 43 7.22 -0.98 -8.54
N PRO A 44 7.97 -1.44 -9.55
CA PRO A 44 9.36 -1.85 -9.38
C PRO A 44 10.26 -0.70 -8.91
N LYS A 45 9.98 0.53 -9.39
CA LYS A 45 10.66 1.76 -8.94
C LYS A 45 10.44 2.01 -7.45
N LEU A 46 9.21 1.82 -6.95
CA LEU A 46 8.90 1.95 -5.52
C LEU A 46 9.66 0.92 -4.69
N LEU A 47 9.73 -0.32 -5.17
CA LEU A 47 10.50 -1.38 -4.52
C LEU A 47 11.98 -1.04 -4.41
N GLN A 48 12.58 -0.51 -5.48
CA GLN A 48 13.98 -0.08 -5.50
C GLN A 48 14.21 1.08 -4.54
N PHE A 49 13.33 2.09 -4.56
CA PHE A 49 13.39 3.22 -3.62
C PHE A 49 13.30 2.76 -2.16
N CYS A 50 12.36 1.85 -1.86
CA CYS A 50 12.24 1.29 -0.52
C CYS A 50 13.52 0.54 -0.11
N LYS A 51 14.12 -0.25 -1.01
CA LYS A 51 15.38 -0.95 -0.73
C LYS A 51 16.51 0.03 -0.41
N GLN A 52 16.65 1.08 -1.22
CA GLN A 52 17.66 2.11 -1.02
C GLN A 52 17.46 2.84 0.31
N LEU A 53 16.23 3.27 0.61
CA LEU A 53 15.88 3.93 1.87
C LEU A 53 16.21 3.05 3.08
N THR A 54 15.93 1.75 2.98
CA THR A 54 16.21 0.78 4.06
C THR A 54 17.72 0.53 4.25
N LEU A 55 18.54 0.77 3.23
CA LEU A 55 20.01 0.66 3.32
C LEU A 55 20.65 1.95 3.86
N GLU A 56 20.18 3.12 3.43
CA GLU A 56 20.77 4.42 3.79
C GLU A 56 20.45 4.83 5.24
N VAL A 57 19.24 4.54 5.69
CA VAL A 57 18.72 5.00 6.99
C VAL A 57 18.99 3.99 8.11
N GLY A 58 19.26 2.73 7.77
CA GLY A 58 19.33 1.64 8.73
C GLY A 58 17.96 1.05 9.04
N SER A 59 17.72 0.61 10.29
CA SER A 59 16.57 -0.24 10.63
C SER A 59 15.22 0.50 10.50
N VAL A 60 14.56 0.35 9.35
CA VAL A 60 13.21 0.86 9.14
C VAL A 60 12.23 -0.31 9.20
N ASN A 61 11.28 -0.23 10.13
CA ASN A 61 10.28 -1.27 10.33
C ASN A 61 8.89 -0.74 9.98
N GLY A 62 8.18 -1.47 9.12
CA GLY A 62 6.80 -1.13 8.81
C GLY A 62 6.21 -1.85 7.63
N SER A 63 5.05 -1.37 7.20
CA SER A 63 4.39 -1.86 6.01
C SER A 63 3.86 -0.71 5.17
N ILE A 64 4.01 -0.86 3.87
CA ILE A 64 3.47 0.04 2.86
C ILE A 64 2.42 -0.76 2.10
N ARG A 65 1.22 -0.22 1.94
CA ARG A 65 0.10 -0.85 1.23
C ARG A 65 -0.35 0.04 0.09
N GLY A 66 -0.61 -0.54 -1.07
CA GLY A 66 -1.33 0.13 -2.16
C GLY A 66 -2.79 -0.29 -2.12
N LEU A 67 -3.70 0.65 -1.89
CA LEU A 67 -5.14 0.40 -1.90
C LEU A 67 -5.78 1.00 -3.15
N LYS A 68 -6.66 0.25 -3.82
CA LYS A 68 -7.47 0.73 -4.93
C LYS A 68 -8.61 1.59 -4.40
N LYS A 69 -8.65 2.87 -4.80
CA LYS A 69 -9.72 3.81 -4.48
C LYS A 69 -10.02 4.69 -5.69
N ASN A 70 -11.28 4.72 -6.12
CA ASN A 70 -11.77 5.59 -7.19
C ASN A 70 -10.85 5.61 -8.43
N ASN A 71 -10.51 4.41 -8.92
CA ASN A 71 -9.65 4.19 -10.08
C ASN A 71 -8.16 4.57 -9.93
N ARG A 72 -7.72 4.93 -8.72
CA ARG A 72 -6.32 5.20 -8.39
C ARG A 72 -5.83 4.26 -7.30
N ILE A 73 -4.52 4.17 -7.15
CA ILE A 73 -3.90 3.45 -6.04
C ILE A 73 -3.39 4.50 -5.03
N GLU A 74 -3.98 4.48 -3.84
CA GLU A 74 -3.53 5.26 -2.69
C GLU A 74 -2.54 4.45 -1.87
N LEU A 75 -1.42 5.08 -1.50
CA LEU A 75 -0.47 4.47 -0.57
C LEU A 75 -0.91 4.66 0.88
N ILE A 76 -0.70 3.64 1.70
CA ILE A 76 -0.84 3.72 3.15
C ILE A 76 0.41 3.15 3.79
N CYS A 77 1.12 3.99 4.54
CA CYS A 77 2.28 3.60 5.33
C CYS A 77 1.87 3.35 6.79
N SER A 78 2.47 2.36 7.44
CA SER A 78 2.28 2.13 8.88
C SER A 78 2.92 3.26 9.71
N HIS A 79 2.36 3.52 10.89
CA HIS A 79 2.88 4.52 11.83
C HIS A 79 4.30 4.23 12.35
N SER A 80 4.73 2.97 12.29
CA SER A 80 6.09 2.55 12.63
C SER A 80 7.16 3.11 11.67
N ILE A 81 6.75 3.56 10.48
CA ILE A 81 7.64 4.27 9.55
C ILE A 81 7.70 5.74 9.99
N PRO A 82 8.90 6.31 10.24
CA PRO A 82 9.05 7.72 10.59
C PRO A 82 8.35 8.67 9.62
N ILE A 83 7.84 9.81 10.12
CA ILE A 83 7.02 10.76 9.35
C ILE A 83 7.76 11.27 8.10
N ALA A 84 9.04 11.62 8.24
CA ALA A 84 9.86 12.09 7.11
C ALA A 84 9.87 11.08 5.96
N TYR A 85 10.18 9.81 6.24
CA TYR A 85 10.19 8.77 5.21
C TYR A 85 8.81 8.46 4.64
N ARG A 86 7.75 8.59 5.44
CA ARG A 86 6.39 8.49 4.88
C ARG A 86 6.16 9.54 3.82
N GLN A 87 6.54 10.80 4.08
CA GLN A 87 6.41 11.89 3.10
C GLN A 87 7.24 11.61 1.84
N ASP A 88 8.49 11.16 1.99
CA ASP A 88 9.34 10.83 0.85
C ASP A 88 8.75 9.70 -0.02
N ILE A 89 8.25 8.64 0.62
CA ILE A 89 7.58 7.52 -0.05
C ILE A 89 6.33 8.01 -0.81
N TYR A 90 5.54 8.91 -0.21
CA TYR A 90 4.36 9.49 -0.85
C TYR A 90 4.72 10.34 -2.07
N LEU A 91 5.72 11.20 -1.95
CA LEU A 91 6.19 12.05 -3.04
C LEU A 91 6.75 11.20 -4.19
N PHE A 92 7.58 10.21 -3.86
CA PHE A 92 8.14 9.28 -4.85
C PHE A 92 7.04 8.57 -5.63
N TRP A 93 6.01 8.08 -4.94
CA TRP A 93 4.88 7.40 -5.54
C TRP A 93 4.09 8.27 -6.53
N GLN A 94 3.78 9.50 -6.14
CA GLN A 94 3.04 10.44 -6.99
C GLN A 94 3.81 10.75 -8.27
N GLN A 95 5.13 10.93 -8.18
CA GLN A 95 5.97 11.30 -9.32
C GLN A 95 6.25 10.13 -10.27
N HIS A 96 6.58 8.94 -9.72
CA HIS A 96 7.20 7.87 -10.49
C HIS A 96 6.30 6.66 -10.77
N CYS A 97 5.23 6.47 -9.99
CA CYS A 97 4.39 5.27 -10.07
C CYS A 97 2.93 5.56 -10.41
N GLN A 98 2.39 6.75 -10.10
CA GLN A 98 1.06 7.16 -10.62
C GLN A 98 1.09 7.53 -12.11
N THR A 99 2.23 8.04 -12.59
CA THR A 99 2.43 8.47 -13.99
C THR A 99 2.72 7.31 -14.93
N ASP A 100 3.11 6.15 -14.39
CA ASP A 100 3.48 4.97 -15.16
C ASP A 100 2.21 4.22 -15.62
N LYS A 101 1.92 4.25 -16.92
CA LYS A 101 0.74 3.66 -17.59
C LYS A 101 0.60 2.13 -17.41
N SER A 102 1.54 1.50 -16.71
CA SER A 102 1.47 0.09 -16.29
C SER A 102 0.53 -0.16 -15.10
N CYS A 103 0.05 0.90 -14.42
CA CYS A 103 -1.14 0.79 -13.56
C CYS A 103 -2.40 0.82 -14.45
N PRO A 104 -3.35 -0.14 -14.31
CA PRO A 104 -4.37 -0.40 -15.32
C PRO A 104 -5.43 0.70 -15.55
N ASN A 105 -5.27 1.93 -15.04
CA ASN A 105 -6.09 3.09 -15.41
C ASN A 105 -5.40 4.42 -15.07
N GLY A 106 -4.32 4.77 -15.79
CA GLY A 106 -3.80 6.14 -15.79
C GLY A 106 -4.68 7.06 -16.65
N LEU A 107 -5.53 7.88 -16.03
CA LEU A 107 -6.18 9.00 -16.71
C LEU A 107 -5.15 10.14 -16.88
N PRO A 108 -5.13 10.86 -18.02
CA PRO A 108 -4.07 11.78 -18.36
C PRO A 108 -4.09 13.00 -17.44
N SER A 109 -2.89 13.46 -17.11
CA SER A 109 -2.62 14.78 -16.58
C SER A 109 -3.31 15.84 -17.43
N LEU A 110 -4.31 16.49 -16.86
CA LEU A 110 -4.81 17.78 -17.34
C LEU A 110 -4.82 18.77 -16.18
N LEU A 111 -4.41 19.99 -16.54
CA LEU A 111 -4.30 21.22 -15.74
C LEU A 111 -2.95 21.27 -15.00
N LYS A 112 -1.87 21.81 -15.59
CA LYS A 112 -1.67 23.17 -16.14
C LYS A 112 -1.93 24.26 -15.10
#